data_AF-A0A9Q0S164-F1
#
_entry.id   AF-A0A9Q0S164-F1
#
_cell.length_a   1.000
_cell.length_b   1.000
_cell.length_c   1.000
_cell.angle_alpha   90.00
_cell.angle_beta   90.00
_cell.angle_gamma   90.00
#
_symmetry.space_group_name_H-M   'P 1'
#
loop_
_entity.id
_entity.type
_entity.pdbx_description
1 polymer ?
#
loop_
_entity_poly.entity_id
_entity_poly.type
_entity_poly.pdbx_seq_one_letter_code
_entity_poly.pdbx_strand_id
1 'polypeptide(L)'
;MCRTEFGLQIVTIYLDRAMKENSKNCIAALKLKTPFVGKNLLDNNFLDFIFLKFYAPIICAVLSSNESLREKIRKLEKDILNAPAHYFGCHEQCSSYFCKKTTDPHATNTIKLLKDDGLYYEIQSLCQTSFGNNARSLLANYTNNPAEQLNSYVAKYLGGKRINYSLAGSYEARVAMAVVHFNTNCQAGSEYRKMKFGGVSDIPRVTELEMKRKRKCEKNAIRRTKKPRVRKSDPEKGRAYGGYYAEDMKHDTLEAAMNRTMEKLVRNKMNRLSIEHISKENGQYCQEKCSDMLLSHYFSAIINSKGPKFYAKILLEVMYTQAQLGNNAKNKHQRVQEVEALATFSRLYAKYPIDECGLVIDEELPYLGALPFRYYGSDHLLSIKCPLSAYKKSIAEAKLQFWKVESGKKTLNKKSTWYLEIQGELHVTKRKTTFLMIWLGESQYQVVQVKRDDAFFDSKMRGKLVSFFNDVMLKELANSRKARGMELRQYDEATKTFL
;
A
#
# COMPACT_ATOMS: atom_id res chain seq x y z
N MET A 1 -23.14 -6.71 -35.05
CA MET A 1 -21.85 -7.34 -35.40
C MET A 1 -20.65 -6.39 -35.25
N CYS A 2 -20.71 -5.11 -35.61
CA CYS A 2 -19.53 -4.21 -35.50
C CYS A 2 -19.08 -3.81 -34.06
N ARG A 3 -19.92 -3.92 -33.02
CA ARG A 3 -19.50 -3.58 -31.63
C ARG A 3 -18.69 -4.68 -30.94
N THR A 4 -18.86 -5.93 -31.36
CA THR A 4 -18.16 -7.09 -30.79
C THR A 4 -16.74 -7.22 -31.34
N GLU A 5 -16.51 -6.93 -32.63
CA GLU A 5 -15.17 -6.97 -33.23
C GLU A 5 -14.26 -5.83 -32.74
N PHE A 6 -14.79 -4.62 -32.55
CA PHE A 6 -14.03 -3.48 -32.03
C PHE A 6 -13.66 -3.67 -30.55
N GLY A 7 -14.58 -4.24 -29.75
CA GLY A 7 -14.31 -4.64 -28.37
C GLY A 7 -13.27 -5.77 -28.28
N LEU A 8 -13.33 -6.76 -29.18
CA LEU A 8 -12.32 -7.81 -29.33
C LEU A 8 -10.96 -7.23 -29.70
N GLN A 9 -10.88 -6.30 -30.65
CA GLN A 9 -9.61 -5.65 -31.01
C GLN A 9 -9.01 -4.88 -29.84
N ILE A 10 -9.79 -4.09 -29.10
CA ILE A 10 -9.30 -3.31 -27.96
C ILE A 10 -8.84 -4.22 -26.81
N VAL A 11 -9.62 -5.26 -26.48
CA VAL A 11 -9.25 -6.25 -25.46
C VAL A 11 -8.01 -7.04 -25.89
N THR A 12 -7.91 -7.43 -27.17
CA THR A 12 -6.74 -8.13 -27.72
C THR A 12 -5.51 -7.23 -27.71
N ILE A 13 -5.63 -5.94 -28.07
CA ILE A 13 -4.54 -4.97 -28.02
C ILE A 13 -4.07 -4.71 -26.57
N TYR A 14 -5.01 -4.62 -25.61
CA TYR A 14 -4.71 -4.49 -24.19
C TYR A 14 -3.99 -5.73 -23.62
N LEU A 15 -4.49 -6.93 -23.92
CA LEU A 15 -3.89 -8.21 -23.52
C LEU A 15 -2.49 -8.39 -24.16
N ASP A 16 -2.32 -8.00 -25.43
CA ASP A 16 -1.09 -8.20 -26.19
C ASP A 16 0.02 -7.17 -25.87
N ARG A 17 -0.31 -5.91 -25.55
CA ARG A 17 0.71 -4.87 -25.30
C ARG A 17 1.04 -4.65 -23.82
N ALA A 18 0.03 -4.37 -22.99
CA ALA A 18 0.26 -3.98 -21.59
C ALA A 18 0.66 -5.18 -20.72
N MET A 19 0.02 -6.32 -20.96
CA MET A 19 0.09 -7.45 -20.04
C MET A 19 1.19 -8.43 -20.45
N LYS A 20 1.45 -8.56 -21.75
CA LYS A 20 2.55 -9.37 -22.29
C LYS A 20 3.92 -8.85 -21.86
N GLU A 21 4.19 -7.54 -21.91
CA GLU A 21 5.51 -6.99 -21.52
C GLU A 21 5.77 -7.05 -19.99
N ASN A 22 4.81 -6.63 -19.16
CA ASN A 22 4.96 -6.70 -17.70
C ASN A 22 5.01 -8.15 -17.18
N SER A 23 4.21 -9.04 -17.76
CA SER A 23 4.18 -10.45 -17.34
C SER A 23 5.38 -11.24 -17.87
N LYS A 24 5.91 -10.91 -19.07
CA LYS A 24 7.18 -11.48 -19.57
C LYS A 24 8.33 -11.21 -18.63
N ASN A 25 8.43 -9.98 -18.09
CA ASN A 25 9.46 -9.62 -17.12
C ASN A 25 9.29 -10.38 -15.79
N CYS A 26 8.05 -10.55 -15.33
CA CYS A 26 7.75 -11.31 -14.11
C CYS A 26 8.05 -12.81 -14.28
N ILE A 27 7.76 -13.41 -15.44
CA ILE A 27 8.10 -14.81 -15.73
C ILE A 27 9.60 -14.99 -15.94
N ALA A 28 10.28 -14.07 -16.62
CA ALA A 28 11.73 -14.09 -16.72
C ALA A 28 12.36 -14.06 -15.30
N ALA A 29 11.80 -13.25 -14.39
CA ALA A 29 12.21 -13.24 -12.99
C ALA A 29 11.89 -14.56 -12.26
N LEU A 30 10.73 -15.19 -12.51
CA LEU A 30 10.38 -16.50 -11.93
C LEU A 30 11.30 -17.62 -12.44
N LYS A 31 11.67 -17.61 -13.72
CA LYS A 31 12.63 -18.57 -14.32
C LYS A 31 14.03 -18.44 -13.70
N LEU A 32 14.39 -17.23 -13.26
CA LEU A 32 15.67 -16.93 -12.62
C LEU A 32 15.67 -17.22 -11.11
N LYS A 33 14.50 -17.41 -10.47
CA LYS A 33 14.43 -17.82 -9.06
C LYS A 33 14.74 -19.31 -8.91
N THR A 34 15.79 -19.64 -8.15
CA THR A 34 16.02 -20.99 -7.60
C THR A 34 15.28 -21.09 -6.25
N PRO A 35 14.49 -22.15 -5.99
CA PRO A 35 14.83 -23.56 -6.26
C PRO A 35 13.80 -24.33 -7.10
N PHE A 36 13.00 -23.68 -7.94
CA PHE A 36 11.89 -24.36 -8.62
C PHE A 36 12.34 -25.42 -9.66
N VAL A 37 12.03 -26.69 -9.39
CA VAL A 37 12.23 -27.84 -10.31
C VAL A 37 11.24 -27.77 -11.49
N GLY A 38 10.02 -27.28 -11.25
CA GLY A 38 8.94 -27.19 -12.24
C GLY A 38 9.10 -26.04 -13.26
N LYS A 39 10.16 -25.22 -13.16
CA LYS A 39 10.39 -24.04 -14.03
C LYS A 39 10.48 -24.36 -15.53
N ASN A 40 10.85 -25.59 -15.88
CA ASN A 40 10.94 -26.05 -17.28
C ASN A 40 9.57 -26.21 -17.94
N LEU A 41 8.49 -26.28 -17.13
CA LEU A 41 7.10 -26.33 -17.61
C LEU A 41 6.57 -24.94 -17.99
N LEU A 42 7.26 -23.87 -17.61
CA LEU A 42 6.95 -22.50 -18.04
C LEU A 42 7.60 -22.24 -19.41
N ASP A 43 6.96 -22.73 -20.46
CA ASP A 43 7.37 -22.41 -21.83
C ASP A 43 7.16 -20.91 -22.14
N ASN A 44 7.77 -20.42 -23.21
CA ASN A 44 7.62 -19.01 -23.60
C ASN A 44 6.19 -18.68 -24.10
N ASN A 45 5.34 -19.70 -24.28
CA ASN A 45 3.99 -19.59 -24.81
C ASN A 45 2.90 -19.67 -23.73
N PHE A 46 3.22 -20.00 -22.48
CA PHE A 46 2.27 -20.04 -21.36
C PHE A 46 1.45 -18.77 -21.23
N LEU A 47 2.12 -17.62 -21.30
CA LEU A 47 1.47 -16.32 -21.26
C LEU A 47 0.62 -16.07 -22.50
N ASP A 48 1.14 -16.40 -23.68
CA ASP A 48 0.41 -16.20 -24.92
C ASP A 48 -0.86 -17.07 -24.97
N PHE A 49 -0.83 -18.26 -24.37
CA PHE A 49 -2.00 -19.10 -24.16
C PHE A 49 -2.99 -18.45 -23.18
N ILE A 50 -2.53 -18.08 -21.99
CA ILE A 50 -3.39 -17.47 -20.96
C ILE A 50 -4.02 -16.17 -21.49
N PHE A 51 -3.24 -15.33 -22.16
CA PHE A 51 -3.66 -14.01 -22.62
C PHE A 51 -4.52 -14.06 -23.87
N LEU A 52 -4.05 -14.68 -24.95
CA LEU A 52 -4.73 -14.59 -26.25
C LEU A 52 -5.76 -15.70 -26.44
N LYS A 53 -5.49 -16.90 -25.91
CA LYS A 53 -6.35 -18.08 -26.16
C LYS A 53 -7.34 -18.35 -25.04
N PHE A 54 -7.05 -17.95 -23.80
CA PHE A 54 -7.90 -18.26 -22.65
C PHE A 54 -8.77 -17.07 -22.20
N TYR A 55 -8.19 -15.89 -21.91
CA TYR A 55 -8.96 -14.77 -21.38
C TYR A 55 -9.85 -14.07 -22.40
N ALA A 56 -9.41 -13.89 -23.65
CA ALA A 56 -10.21 -13.17 -24.65
C ALA A 56 -11.58 -13.84 -24.93
N PRO A 57 -11.67 -15.18 -25.12
CA PRO A 57 -12.96 -15.86 -25.26
C PRO A 57 -13.85 -15.77 -24.00
N ILE A 58 -13.27 -15.87 -22.81
CA ILE A 58 -14.01 -15.82 -21.53
C ILE A 58 -14.61 -14.45 -21.30
N ILE A 59 -13.83 -13.38 -21.51
CA ILE A 59 -14.31 -12.00 -21.39
C ILE A 59 -15.47 -11.77 -22.36
N CYS A 60 -15.37 -12.26 -23.60
CA CYS A 60 -16.46 -12.16 -24.58
C CYS A 60 -17.71 -12.92 -24.15
N ALA A 61 -17.56 -14.14 -23.62
CA ALA A 61 -18.68 -14.94 -23.12
C ALA A 61 -19.37 -14.28 -21.91
N VAL A 62 -18.60 -13.77 -20.96
CA VAL A 62 -19.12 -13.08 -19.77
C VAL A 62 -19.79 -11.76 -20.13
N LEU A 63 -19.22 -10.97 -21.05
CA LEU A 63 -19.85 -9.73 -21.53
C LEU A 63 -21.19 -10.01 -22.22
N SER A 64 -21.26 -11.09 -23.00
CA SER A 64 -22.46 -11.49 -23.76
C SER A 64 -23.54 -12.17 -22.91
N SER A 65 -23.25 -12.53 -21.65
CA SER A 65 -24.23 -13.11 -20.72
C SER A 65 -25.27 -12.08 -20.28
N ASN A 66 -26.50 -12.52 -20.02
CA ASN A 66 -27.61 -11.63 -19.63
C ASN A 66 -27.74 -11.47 -18.10
N GLU A 67 -26.59 -11.28 -17.43
CA GLU A 67 -26.48 -11.30 -15.97
C GLU A 67 -26.19 -9.92 -15.38
N SER A 68 -26.42 -9.75 -14.08
CA SER A 68 -26.08 -8.51 -13.37
C SER A 68 -24.57 -8.24 -13.43
N LEU A 69 -24.17 -6.96 -13.43
CA LEU A 69 -22.75 -6.57 -13.47
C LEU A 69 -21.93 -7.19 -12.33
N ARG A 70 -22.52 -7.32 -11.14
CA ARG A 70 -21.88 -7.96 -9.98
C ARG A 70 -21.58 -9.43 -10.23
N GLU A 71 -22.49 -10.13 -10.89
CA GLU A 71 -22.33 -11.56 -11.21
C GLU A 71 -21.33 -11.78 -12.34
N LYS A 72 -21.33 -10.90 -13.36
CA LYS A 72 -20.30 -10.88 -14.41
C LYS A 72 -18.89 -10.71 -13.84
N ILE A 73 -18.70 -9.80 -12.88
CA ILE A 73 -17.41 -9.58 -12.21
C ILE A 73 -16.96 -10.86 -11.49
N ARG A 74 -17.84 -11.47 -10.68
CA ARG A 74 -17.50 -12.69 -9.92
C ARG A 74 -17.15 -13.86 -10.82
N LYS A 75 -17.91 -14.08 -11.90
CA LYS A 75 -17.62 -15.16 -12.85
C LYS A 75 -16.30 -14.94 -13.56
N LEU A 76 -16.05 -13.72 -14.03
CA LEU A 76 -14.79 -13.38 -14.68
C LEU A 76 -13.61 -13.56 -13.72
N GLU A 77 -13.72 -13.12 -12.47
CA GLU A 77 -12.68 -13.31 -11.46
C GLU A 77 -12.40 -14.79 -11.21
N LYS A 78 -13.44 -15.60 -11.00
CA LYS A 78 -13.32 -17.05 -10.80
C LYS A 78 -12.63 -17.74 -11.99
N ASP A 79 -13.03 -17.41 -13.20
CA ASP A 79 -12.46 -17.99 -14.41
C ASP A 79 -11.00 -17.56 -14.64
N ILE A 80 -10.68 -16.30 -14.33
CA ILE A 80 -9.31 -15.78 -14.41
C ILE A 80 -8.38 -16.55 -13.47
N LEU A 81 -8.83 -16.82 -12.24
CA LEU A 81 -8.05 -17.55 -11.25
C LEU A 81 -7.89 -19.03 -11.58
N ASN A 82 -8.80 -19.60 -12.36
CA ASN A 82 -8.73 -20.98 -12.82
C ASN A 82 -7.84 -21.17 -14.07
N ALA A 83 -7.41 -20.09 -14.73
CA ALA A 83 -6.60 -20.19 -15.96
C ALA A 83 -5.28 -20.96 -15.82
N PRO A 84 -4.48 -20.77 -14.75
CA PRO A 84 -3.28 -21.58 -14.54
C PRO A 84 -3.62 -23.06 -14.35
N ALA A 85 -4.71 -23.37 -13.63
CA ALA A 85 -5.13 -24.75 -13.43
C ALA A 85 -5.51 -25.42 -14.75
N HIS A 86 -6.27 -24.71 -15.58
CA HIS A 86 -6.65 -25.16 -16.92
C HIS A 86 -5.43 -25.41 -17.81
N TYR A 87 -4.42 -24.53 -17.78
CA TYR A 87 -3.22 -24.69 -18.61
C TYR A 87 -2.42 -25.95 -18.26
N PHE A 88 -2.25 -26.22 -16.95
CA PHE A 88 -1.48 -27.35 -16.45
C PHE A 88 -2.27 -28.67 -16.40
N GLY A 89 -3.45 -28.70 -17.04
CA GLY A 89 -4.23 -29.92 -17.26
C GLY A 89 -5.27 -30.26 -16.18
N CYS A 90 -5.56 -29.36 -15.23
CA CYS A 90 -6.65 -29.55 -14.27
C CYS A 90 -7.91 -28.81 -14.73
N HIS A 91 -8.97 -29.57 -14.95
CA HIS A 91 -10.23 -29.05 -15.50
C HIS A 91 -11.39 -29.07 -14.49
N GLU A 92 -11.16 -29.42 -13.22
CA GLU A 92 -12.19 -29.58 -12.18
C GLU A 92 -13.07 -28.34 -11.95
N GLN A 93 -12.50 -27.15 -12.11
CA GLN A 93 -13.18 -25.87 -11.85
C GLN A 93 -13.48 -25.11 -13.15
N CYS A 94 -13.33 -25.75 -14.31
CA CYS A 94 -13.61 -25.11 -15.59
C CYS A 94 -15.11 -25.04 -15.89
N SER A 95 -15.56 -23.89 -16.38
CA SER A 95 -16.95 -23.72 -16.84
C SER A 95 -17.12 -24.28 -18.26
N SER A 96 -18.31 -24.80 -18.55
CA SER A 96 -18.66 -25.47 -19.82
C SER A 96 -18.60 -24.56 -21.05
N TYR A 97 -18.72 -23.25 -20.88
CA TYR A 97 -18.72 -22.29 -22.00
C TYR A 97 -17.32 -21.98 -22.57
N PHE A 98 -16.24 -22.38 -21.91
CA PHE A 98 -14.87 -22.19 -22.44
C PHE A 98 -14.00 -23.46 -22.44
N CYS A 99 -14.33 -24.46 -21.61
CA CYS A 99 -13.59 -25.72 -21.58
C CYS A 99 -14.34 -26.81 -22.34
N LYS A 100 -13.85 -27.17 -23.53
CA LYS A 100 -14.41 -28.23 -24.38
C LYS A 100 -13.86 -29.64 -24.09
N LYS A 101 -12.87 -29.76 -23.20
CA LYS A 101 -12.25 -31.04 -22.87
C LYS A 101 -13.10 -31.78 -21.84
N THR A 102 -13.82 -32.81 -22.27
CA THR A 102 -14.11 -33.98 -21.42
C THR A 102 -12.78 -34.68 -21.18
N THR A 103 -12.29 -34.66 -19.94
CA THR A 103 -11.20 -35.49 -19.38
C THR A 103 -10.47 -36.35 -20.43
N ASP A 104 -9.45 -35.77 -21.08
CA ASP A 104 -8.50 -36.56 -21.87
C ASP A 104 -7.66 -37.38 -20.87
N PRO A 105 -7.78 -38.72 -20.83
CA PRO A 105 -7.10 -39.56 -19.84
C PRO A 105 -5.58 -39.52 -19.94
N HIS A 106 -5.03 -38.97 -21.04
CA HIS A 106 -3.60 -38.90 -21.30
C HIS A 106 -2.98 -37.50 -21.05
N ALA A 107 -3.77 -36.49 -20.66
CA ALA A 107 -3.22 -35.20 -20.28
C ALA A 107 -2.53 -35.30 -18.90
N THR A 108 -1.20 -35.23 -18.88
CA THR A 108 -0.41 -35.25 -17.65
C THR A 108 -0.74 -34.04 -16.78
N ASN A 109 -1.47 -34.24 -15.69
CA ASN A 109 -1.75 -33.21 -14.70
C ASN A 109 -0.45 -32.86 -13.95
N THR A 110 0.15 -31.73 -14.31
CA THR A 110 1.43 -31.26 -13.75
C THR A 110 1.25 -30.37 -12.50
N ILE A 111 0.01 -30.12 -12.07
CA ILE A 111 -0.27 -29.23 -10.93
C ILE A 111 0.30 -29.77 -9.62
N LYS A 112 0.23 -31.09 -9.39
CA LYS A 112 0.78 -31.69 -8.15
C LYS A 112 2.27 -31.35 -8.02
N LEU A 113 3.04 -31.58 -9.07
CA LEU A 113 4.46 -31.22 -9.15
C LEU A 113 4.70 -29.73 -8.91
N LEU A 114 3.88 -28.85 -9.50
CA LEU A 114 4.02 -27.40 -9.35
C LEU A 114 3.60 -26.88 -7.96
N LYS A 115 2.68 -27.57 -7.27
CA LYS A 115 2.25 -27.26 -5.91
C LYS A 115 3.30 -27.71 -4.89
N ASP A 116 3.87 -28.90 -5.07
CA ASP A 116 4.92 -29.45 -4.21
C ASP A 116 6.19 -28.59 -4.25
N ASP A 117 6.49 -28.01 -5.41
CA ASP A 117 7.61 -27.08 -5.62
C ASP A 117 7.26 -25.62 -5.23
N GLY A 118 6.00 -25.31 -4.92
CA GLY A 118 5.54 -23.97 -4.54
C GLY A 118 5.40 -22.97 -5.70
N LEU A 119 5.87 -23.31 -6.91
CA LEU A 119 5.80 -22.47 -8.11
C LEU A 119 4.36 -22.13 -8.52
N TYR A 120 3.42 -23.05 -8.28
CA TYR A 120 2.00 -22.85 -8.58
C TYR A 120 1.42 -21.63 -7.84
N TYR A 121 1.79 -21.42 -6.56
CA TYR A 121 1.27 -20.32 -5.75
C TYR A 121 1.83 -18.96 -6.21
N GLU A 122 3.07 -18.91 -6.67
CA GLU A 122 3.66 -17.70 -7.27
C GLU A 122 2.94 -17.33 -8.59
N ILE A 123 2.64 -18.33 -9.43
CA ILE A 123 1.88 -18.14 -10.68
C ILE A 123 0.46 -17.66 -10.37
N GLN A 124 -0.21 -18.29 -9.40
CA GLN A 124 -1.55 -17.92 -8.98
C GLN A 124 -1.60 -16.50 -8.41
N SER A 125 -0.62 -16.12 -7.59
CA SER A 125 -0.47 -14.76 -7.04
C SER A 125 -0.26 -13.71 -8.14
N LEU A 126 0.54 -14.02 -9.16
CA LEU A 126 0.71 -13.14 -10.32
C LEU A 126 -0.60 -12.96 -11.10
N CYS A 127 -1.35 -14.04 -11.34
CA CYS A 127 -2.65 -13.99 -12.02
C CYS A 127 -3.70 -13.20 -11.21
N GLN A 128 -3.75 -13.39 -9.88
CA GLN A 128 -4.64 -12.64 -8.99
C GLN A 128 -4.31 -11.14 -9.00
N THR A 129 -3.04 -10.80 -8.79
CA THR A 129 -2.59 -9.41 -8.65
C THR A 129 -2.76 -8.63 -9.94
N SER A 130 -2.48 -9.28 -11.08
CA SER A 130 -2.51 -8.61 -12.38
C SER A 130 -3.94 -8.52 -12.94
N PHE A 131 -4.79 -9.53 -12.72
CA PHE A 131 -6.06 -9.68 -13.47
C PHE A 131 -7.29 -9.88 -12.58
N GLY A 132 -7.23 -10.73 -11.56
CA GLY A 132 -8.38 -10.97 -10.66
C GLY A 132 -8.87 -9.68 -10.00
N ASN A 133 -7.94 -8.90 -9.45
CA ASN A 133 -8.24 -7.64 -8.77
C ASN A 133 -8.75 -6.53 -9.73
N ASN A 134 -8.53 -6.69 -11.04
CA ASN A 134 -8.89 -5.72 -12.07
C ASN A 134 -10.10 -6.15 -12.91
N ALA A 135 -10.77 -7.26 -12.58
CA ALA A 135 -11.90 -7.82 -13.34
C ALA A 135 -13.03 -6.79 -13.59
N ARG A 136 -13.29 -5.91 -12.61
CA ARG A 136 -14.25 -4.80 -12.74
C ARG A 136 -13.84 -3.80 -13.81
N SER A 137 -12.58 -3.39 -13.83
CA SER A 137 -12.04 -2.43 -14.81
C SER A 137 -11.98 -3.04 -16.21
N LEU A 138 -11.68 -4.35 -16.31
CA LEU A 138 -11.68 -5.11 -17.56
C LEU A 138 -13.08 -5.18 -18.19
N LEU A 139 -14.13 -5.35 -17.39
CA LEU A 139 -15.52 -5.37 -17.86
C LEU A 139 -16.05 -3.98 -18.25
N ALA A 140 -15.58 -2.93 -17.59
CA ALA A 140 -16.06 -1.56 -17.77
C ALA A 140 -15.27 -0.75 -18.82
N ASN A 141 -14.23 -1.34 -19.44
CA ASN A 141 -13.39 -0.71 -20.46
C ASN A 141 -12.82 0.68 -20.04
N TYR A 142 -12.59 0.90 -18.75
CA TYR A 142 -11.97 2.13 -18.26
C TYR A 142 -10.46 2.08 -18.54
N THR A 143 -9.92 3.07 -19.28
CA THR A 143 -8.54 3.07 -19.78
C THR A 143 -7.73 4.30 -19.34
N ASN A 144 -7.21 4.29 -18.11
CA ASN A 144 -6.13 5.21 -17.69
C ASN A 144 -4.73 4.72 -18.13
N ASN A 145 -4.62 3.45 -18.49
CA ASN A 145 -3.36 2.74 -18.72
C ASN A 145 -2.54 3.23 -19.95
N PRO A 146 -3.12 3.58 -21.12
CA PRO A 146 -2.33 4.07 -22.25
C PRO A 146 -1.63 5.40 -21.94
N ALA A 147 -2.29 6.28 -21.20
CA ALA A 147 -1.72 7.55 -20.74
C ALA A 147 -0.61 7.32 -19.71
N GLU A 148 -0.82 6.43 -18.74
CA GLU A 148 0.20 6.07 -17.74
C GLU A 148 1.43 5.39 -18.39
N GLN A 149 1.21 4.51 -19.36
CA GLN A 149 2.29 3.86 -20.10
C GLN A 149 3.05 4.86 -20.95
N LEU A 150 2.37 5.68 -21.76
CA LEU A 150 3.02 6.73 -22.54
C LEU A 150 3.85 7.65 -21.62
N ASN A 151 3.31 8.01 -20.45
CA ASN A 151 4.03 8.80 -19.45
C ASN A 151 5.29 8.09 -18.91
N SER A 152 5.30 6.75 -18.82
CA SER A 152 6.50 5.98 -18.48
C SER A 152 7.59 6.09 -19.58
N TYR A 153 7.20 5.99 -20.86
CA TYR A 153 8.13 6.22 -21.98
C TYR A 153 8.63 7.67 -22.00
N VAL A 154 7.74 8.65 -21.79
CA VAL A 154 8.09 10.08 -21.69
C VAL A 154 9.10 10.29 -20.56
N ALA A 155 8.84 9.74 -19.37
CA ALA A 155 9.77 9.84 -18.23
C ALA A 155 11.16 9.24 -18.55
N LYS A 156 11.20 8.11 -19.26
CA LYS A 156 12.43 7.45 -19.72
C LYS A 156 13.21 8.32 -20.70
N TYR A 157 12.55 8.92 -21.70
CA TYR A 157 13.19 9.81 -22.68
C TYR A 157 13.60 11.16 -22.10
N LEU A 158 12.87 11.66 -21.11
CA LEU A 158 13.22 12.89 -20.39
C LEU A 158 14.45 12.69 -19.48
N GLY A 159 14.76 11.46 -19.07
CA GLY A 159 15.93 11.13 -18.23
C GLY A 159 15.79 11.54 -16.77
N GLY A 160 14.57 11.89 -16.34
CA GLY A 160 14.27 12.45 -15.02
C GLY A 160 15.00 13.77 -14.71
N LYS A 161 14.90 14.25 -13.47
CA LYS A 161 15.52 15.52 -12.99
C LYS A 161 17.07 15.55 -13.02
N ARG A 162 17.73 14.51 -13.53
CA ARG A 162 19.19 14.31 -13.39
C ARG A 162 20.01 14.83 -14.57
N ILE A 163 19.40 15.17 -15.71
CA ILE A 163 20.14 15.68 -16.87
C ILE A 163 19.40 16.87 -17.47
N ASN A 164 20.00 18.05 -17.35
CA ASN A 164 19.43 19.28 -17.90
C ASN A 164 19.87 19.42 -19.36
N TYR A 165 18.94 19.20 -20.29
CA TYR A 165 19.13 19.47 -21.71
C TYR A 165 18.33 20.73 -22.06
N SER A 166 18.74 21.87 -21.52
CA SER A 166 18.10 23.17 -21.70
C SER A 166 18.39 23.77 -23.08
N LEU A 167 18.04 23.05 -24.14
CA LEU A 167 17.96 23.54 -25.51
C LEU A 167 16.48 23.64 -25.91
N ALA A 168 16.10 24.75 -26.55
CA ALA A 168 14.74 24.96 -27.04
C ALA A 168 14.31 23.84 -28.01
N GLY A 169 13.07 23.36 -27.89
CA GLY A 169 12.53 22.26 -28.71
C GLY A 169 12.99 20.85 -28.31
N SER A 170 13.83 20.72 -27.28
CA SER A 170 14.34 19.41 -26.83
C SER A 170 13.33 18.60 -26.04
N TYR A 171 12.36 19.24 -25.39
CA TYR A 171 11.32 18.56 -24.63
C TYR A 171 10.28 17.96 -25.59
N GLU A 172 9.80 18.77 -26.52
CA GLU A 172 8.83 18.42 -27.56
C GLU A 172 9.35 17.27 -28.42
N ALA A 173 10.62 17.33 -28.84
CA ALA A 173 11.27 16.25 -29.58
C ALA A 173 11.34 14.94 -28.77
N ARG A 174 11.55 15.01 -27.45
CA ARG A 174 11.61 13.83 -26.57
C ARG A 174 10.25 13.22 -26.30
N VAL A 175 9.22 14.05 -26.16
CA VAL A 175 7.83 13.58 -26.08
C VAL A 175 7.44 12.93 -27.41
N ALA A 176 7.76 13.55 -28.55
CA ALA A 176 7.54 12.96 -29.87
C ALA A 176 8.27 11.62 -30.04
N MET A 177 9.53 11.52 -29.59
CA MET A 177 10.28 10.24 -29.59
C MET A 177 9.62 9.19 -28.69
N ALA A 178 9.12 9.58 -27.51
CA ALA A 178 8.40 8.69 -26.61
C ALA A 178 7.10 8.19 -27.26
N VAL A 179 6.38 9.05 -27.98
CA VAL A 179 5.17 8.69 -28.73
C VAL A 179 5.50 7.73 -29.88
N VAL A 180 6.56 7.99 -30.65
CA VAL A 180 7.00 7.09 -31.73
C VAL A 180 7.41 5.73 -31.16
N HIS A 181 8.20 5.70 -30.08
CA HIS A 181 8.57 4.44 -29.43
C HIS A 181 7.34 3.71 -28.89
N PHE A 182 6.44 4.41 -28.20
CA PHE A 182 5.20 3.83 -27.69
C PHE A 182 4.34 3.20 -28.79
N ASN A 183 4.26 3.83 -29.97
CA ASN A 183 3.44 3.35 -31.08
C ASN A 183 4.13 2.27 -31.94
N THR A 184 5.45 2.27 -32.04
CA THR A 184 6.21 1.40 -32.96
C THR A 184 7.05 0.32 -32.27
N ASN A 185 7.18 0.38 -30.94
CA ASN A 185 8.10 -0.42 -30.12
C ASN A 185 9.57 -0.37 -30.57
N CYS A 186 9.93 0.59 -31.42
CA CYS A 186 11.29 0.81 -31.90
C CYS A 186 11.92 1.97 -31.12
N GLN A 187 13.13 1.78 -30.58
CA GLN A 187 13.87 2.86 -29.93
C GLN A 187 14.29 3.90 -30.98
N ALA A 188 13.52 4.97 -31.11
CA ALA A 188 13.76 6.08 -32.04
C ALA A 188 15.11 6.81 -31.87
N GLY A 189 15.94 6.42 -30.90
CA GLY A 189 17.21 7.07 -30.58
C GLY A 189 18.35 6.83 -31.58
N SER A 190 18.23 5.84 -32.49
CA SER A 190 19.16 5.61 -33.60
C SER A 190 18.72 6.36 -34.87
N GLU A 191 17.43 6.30 -35.20
CA GLU A 191 16.81 6.94 -36.37
C GLU A 191 16.78 8.48 -36.24
N TYR A 192 16.41 9.03 -35.08
CA TYR A 192 16.36 10.50 -34.87
C TYR A 192 17.75 11.13 -34.82
N ARG A 193 18.77 10.39 -34.36
CA ARG A 193 20.18 10.83 -34.43
C ARG A 193 20.66 10.94 -35.88
N LYS A 194 20.20 10.04 -36.75
CA LYS A 194 20.43 10.10 -38.21
C LYS A 194 19.62 11.22 -38.87
N MET A 195 18.39 11.49 -38.42
CA MET A 195 17.52 12.54 -38.98
C MET A 195 17.91 13.98 -38.60
N LYS A 196 18.35 14.25 -37.36
CA LYS A 196 18.75 15.61 -36.91
C LYS A 196 20.25 15.91 -37.06
N PHE A 197 21.09 14.89 -37.18
CA PHE A 197 22.52 15.03 -37.41
C PHE A 197 22.93 14.32 -38.70
N GLY A 198 22.23 14.66 -39.79
CA GLY A 198 22.66 14.25 -41.12
C GLY A 198 24.09 14.74 -41.37
N GLY A 199 25.03 13.79 -41.45
CA GLY A 199 26.43 14.03 -41.80
C GLY A 199 27.33 14.49 -40.65
N VAL A 200 27.74 13.59 -39.77
CA VAL A 200 29.05 13.70 -39.11
C VAL A 200 29.67 12.30 -38.97
N SER A 201 29.96 11.70 -40.11
CA SER A 201 31.13 10.83 -40.20
C SER A 201 32.37 11.72 -40.09
N ASP A 202 33.30 11.32 -39.22
CA ASP A 202 34.66 11.87 -39.05
C ASP A 202 34.83 13.23 -38.36
N ILE A 203 34.88 13.24 -37.01
CA ILE A 203 35.59 14.32 -36.31
C ILE A 203 36.44 13.76 -35.14
N PRO A 204 37.79 13.84 -35.23
CA PRO A 204 38.78 13.49 -34.19
C PRO A 204 38.58 14.13 -32.79
N ARG A 205 37.63 15.05 -32.67
CA ARG A 205 37.34 15.87 -31.49
C ARG A 205 36.62 15.08 -30.39
N VAL A 206 35.91 13.99 -30.73
CA VAL A 206 35.25 13.11 -29.74
C VAL A 206 36.28 12.32 -28.93
N THR A 207 37.30 11.77 -29.61
CA THR A 207 38.40 11.05 -28.98
C THR A 207 39.20 11.98 -28.06
N GLU A 208 39.44 13.22 -28.49
CA GLU A 208 40.10 14.23 -27.67
C GLU A 208 39.25 14.65 -26.44
N LEU A 209 37.93 14.74 -26.60
CA LEU A 209 36.99 15.02 -25.50
C LEU A 209 36.91 13.86 -24.50
N GLU A 210 36.99 12.60 -24.96
CA GLU A 210 37.06 11.43 -24.08
C GLU A 210 38.38 11.37 -23.31
N MET A 211 39.51 11.67 -23.95
CA MET A 211 40.80 11.75 -23.25
C MET A 211 40.82 12.86 -22.20
N LYS A 212 40.26 14.04 -22.51
CA LYS A 212 40.07 15.13 -21.54
C LYS A 212 39.15 14.72 -20.39
N ARG A 213 38.11 13.93 -20.67
CA ARG A 213 37.16 13.41 -19.66
C ARG A 213 37.83 12.39 -18.73
N LYS A 214 38.64 11.46 -19.26
CA LYS A 214 39.42 10.49 -18.46
C LYS A 214 40.39 11.19 -17.51
N ARG A 215 41.18 12.16 -18.01
CA ARG A 215 42.10 12.97 -17.20
C ARG A 215 41.39 13.75 -16.07
N LYS A 216 40.16 14.22 -16.32
CA LYS A 216 39.34 14.92 -15.31
C LYS A 216 38.77 13.96 -14.26
N CYS A 217 38.41 12.75 -14.65
CA CYS A 217 37.95 11.69 -13.73
C CYS A 217 39.07 11.23 -12.79
N GLU A 218 40.30 11.05 -13.29
CA GLU A 218 41.47 10.70 -12.46
C GLU A 218 41.78 11.79 -11.43
N LYS A 219 41.82 13.07 -11.85
CA LYS A 219 41.99 14.21 -10.92
C LYS A 219 40.88 14.30 -9.86
N ASN A 220 39.66 13.92 -10.20
CA ASN A 220 38.53 13.91 -9.26
C ASN A 220 38.53 12.69 -8.33
N ALA A 221 39.05 11.54 -8.76
CA ALA A 221 39.24 10.36 -7.91
C ALA A 221 40.23 10.67 -6.77
N ILE A 222 41.31 11.40 -7.09
CA ILE A 222 42.28 11.89 -6.10
C ILE A 222 41.65 12.91 -5.14
N ARG A 223 40.67 13.72 -5.58
CA ARG A 223 39.94 14.66 -4.70
C ARG A 223 38.90 13.99 -3.79
N ARG A 224 38.40 12.80 -4.15
CA ARG A 224 37.38 12.05 -3.38
C ARG A 224 37.91 11.43 -2.08
N THR A 225 39.23 11.37 -1.88
CA THR A 225 39.85 10.92 -0.61
C THR A 225 39.75 11.96 0.51
N LYS A 226 39.35 13.21 0.21
CA LYS A 226 39.08 14.23 1.24
C LYS A 226 37.59 14.19 1.63
N LYS A 227 37.33 14.05 2.94
CA LYS A 227 35.97 13.88 3.52
C LYS A 227 34.96 14.92 2.98
N PRO A 228 33.72 14.51 2.67
CA PRO A 228 32.74 15.40 2.06
C PRO A 228 32.23 16.45 3.06
N ARG A 229 32.21 17.72 2.65
CA ARG A 229 31.50 18.79 3.37
C ARG A 229 29.99 18.61 3.22
N VAL A 230 29.28 18.69 4.35
CA VAL A 230 27.81 18.71 4.43
C VAL A 230 27.28 19.95 3.70
N ARG A 231 26.37 19.76 2.74
CA ARG A 231 25.66 20.87 2.08
C ARG A 231 24.37 21.16 2.84
N LYS A 232 24.17 22.42 3.26
CA LYS A 232 22.87 22.93 3.71
C LYS A 232 21.95 23.08 2.49
N SER A 233 20.73 22.58 2.57
CA SER A 233 19.69 22.78 1.56
C SER A 233 19.06 24.17 1.72
N ASP A 234 18.99 24.89 0.61
CA ASP A 234 18.36 26.21 0.47
C ASP A 234 16.84 26.05 0.24
N PRO A 235 15.95 26.64 1.07
CA PRO A 235 14.51 26.34 1.05
C PRO A 235 13.76 26.84 -0.19
N GLU A 236 14.32 27.76 -0.99
CA GLU A 236 13.53 28.45 -2.02
C GLU A 236 13.43 27.74 -3.37
N LYS A 237 14.28 26.75 -3.67
CA LYS A 237 14.40 26.15 -5.01
C LYS A 237 13.42 25.00 -5.30
N GLY A 238 12.23 25.05 -4.70
CA GLY A 238 11.17 24.04 -4.86
C GLY A 238 9.85 24.55 -5.42
N ARG A 239 9.71 25.83 -5.76
CA ARG A 239 8.42 26.40 -6.20
C ARG A 239 8.16 26.04 -7.67
N ALA A 240 7.29 25.06 -7.89
CA ALA A 240 6.72 24.78 -9.21
C ALA A 240 5.83 25.96 -9.65
N TYR A 241 5.91 26.31 -10.93
CA TYR A 241 5.07 27.33 -11.58
C TYR A 241 3.58 26.99 -11.43
N GLY A 242 2.79 27.93 -10.92
CA GLY A 242 1.34 28.00 -11.14
C GLY A 242 0.46 27.19 -10.18
N GLY A 243 0.49 27.48 -8.88
CA GLY A 243 -0.61 27.18 -7.98
C GLY A 243 -1.16 28.48 -7.43
N TYR A 244 -2.36 28.89 -7.84
CA TYR A 244 -3.10 29.87 -7.05
C TYR A 244 -3.30 29.24 -5.68
N TYR A 245 -2.57 29.71 -4.66
CA TYR A 245 -2.85 29.33 -3.28
C TYR A 245 -4.26 29.84 -2.98
N ALA A 246 -5.25 28.94 -2.99
CA ALA A 246 -6.58 29.30 -2.52
C ALA A 246 -6.43 29.68 -1.05
N GLU A 247 -6.73 30.94 -0.73
CA GLU A 247 -6.72 31.45 0.64
C GLU A 247 -7.52 30.53 1.57
N ASP A 248 -7.22 30.55 2.86
CA ASP A 248 -8.07 29.84 3.78
C ASP A 248 -9.50 30.36 3.73
N MET A 249 -10.40 29.40 3.84
CA MET A 249 -11.82 29.65 3.98
C MET A 249 -12.04 30.65 5.12
N LYS A 250 -12.93 31.63 4.91
CA LYS A 250 -13.32 32.60 5.94
C LYS A 250 -13.79 31.85 7.19
N HIS A 251 -13.59 32.46 8.35
CA HIS A 251 -13.84 31.84 9.66
C HIS A 251 -15.23 31.18 9.74
N ASP A 252 -16.30 31.92 9.44
CA ASP A 252 -17.69 31.44 9.55
C ASP A 252 -17.96 30.24 8.62
N THR A 253 -17.42 30.29 7.40
CA THR A 253 -17.55 29.19 6.44
C THR A 253 -16.79 27.93 6.87
N LEU A 254 -15.62 28.11 7.50
CA LEU A 254 -14.84 27.00 8.04
C LEU A 254 -15.56 26.35 9.24
N GLU A 255 -16.12 27.17 10.13
CA GLU A 255 -16.90 26.69 11.27
C GLU A 255 -18.11 25.87 10.82
N ALA A 256 -18.87 26.34 9.82
CA ALA A 256 -19.95 25.57 9.21
C ALA A 256 -19.48 24.25 8.58
N ALA A 257 -18.29 24.21 7.96
CA ALA A 257 -17.71 22.97 7.44
C ALA A 257 -17.28 22.00 8.55
N MET A 258 -16.72 22.52 9.65
CA MET A 258 -16.37 21.73 10.84
C MET A 258 -17.62 21.13 11.49
N ASN A 259 -18.70 21.90 11.62
CA ASN A 259 -19.98 21.42 12.17
C ASN A 259 -20.56 20.27 11.32
N ARG A 260 -20.58 20.42 9.99
CA ARG A 260 -21.01 19.32 9.08
C ARG A 260 -20.16 18.07 9.20
N THR A 261 -18.85 18.25 9.39
CA THR A 261 -17.91 17.13 9.62
C THR A 261 -18.22 16.44 10.95
N MET A 262 -18.47 17.20 12.01
CA MET A 262 -18.85 16.66 13.31
C MET A 262 -20.19 15.91 13.26
N GLU A 263 -21.20 16.44 12.58
CA GLU A 263 -22.48 15.74 12.38
C GLU A 263 -22.29 14.40 11.67
N LYS A 264 -21.41 14.33 10.64
CA LYS A 264 -21.06 13.07 9.97
C LYS A 264 -20.47 12.07 10.96
N LEU A 265 -19.57 12.51 11.84
CA LEU A 265 -18.96 11.65 12.86
C LEU A 265 -19.97 11.18 13.90
N VAL A 266 -20.87 12.07 14.34
CA VAL A 266 -21.97 11.70 15.24
C VAL A 266 -22.88 10.65 14.60
N ARG A 267 -23.24 10.81 13.32
CA ARG A 267 -23.99 9.78 12.56
C ARG A 267 -23.23 8.45 12.49
N ASN A 268 -21.91 8.48 12.30
CA ASN A 268 -21.10 7.26 12.32
C ASN A 268 -21.16 6.59 13.70
N LYS A 269 -21.02 7.35 14.80
CA LYS A 269 -21.16 6.84 16.17
C LYS A 269 -22.52 6.17 16.39
N MET A 270 -23.62 6.75 15.91
CA MET A 270 -24.96 6.15 16.04
C MET A 270 -25.04 4.80 15.31
N ASN A 271 -24.32 4.66 14.20
CA ASN A 271 -24.27 3.44 13.38
C ASN A 271 -23.05 2.55 13.71
N ARG A 272 -22.38 2.74 14.86
CA ARG A 272 -21.08 2.12 15.17
C ARG A 272 -21.06 0.59 15.01
N LEU A 273 -22.12 -0.10 15.44
CA LEU A 273 -22.21 -1.57 15.36
C LEU A 273 -22.22 -2.06 13.90
N SER A 274 -22.98 -1.39 13.03
CA SER A 274 -22.98 -1.69 11.60
C SER A 274 -21.64 -1.36 10.94
N ILE A 275 -21.00 -0.25 11.33
CA ILE A 275 -19.69 0.13 10.80
C ILE A 275 -18.65 -0.92 11.17
N GLU A 276 -18.64 -1.35 12.43
CA GLU A 276 -17.75 -2.40 12.89
C GLU A 276 -17.96 -3.67 12.06
N HIS A 277 -19.20 -4.14 11.91
CA HIS A 277 -19.51 -5.34 11.13
C HIS A 277 -19.05 -5.24 9.66
N ILE A 278 -19.40 -4.16 8.96
CA ILE A 278 -19.03 -3.97 7.54
C ILE A 278 -17.51 -3.84 7.38
N SER A 279 -16.84 -3.15 8.30
CA SER A 279 -15.40 -2.90 8.23
C SER A 279 -14.54 -4.16 8.45
N LYS A 280 -15.10 -5.23 9.05
CA LYS A 280 -14.42 -6.54 9.16
C LYS A 280 -14.18 -7.15 7.78
N GLU A 281 -15.19 -7.08 6.92
CA GLU A 281 -15.19 -7.75 5.62
C GLU A 281 -14.72 -6.83 4.48
N ASN A 282 -14.81 -5.51 4.66
CA ASN A 282 -14.49 -4.53 3.63
C ASN A 282 -13.35 -3.60 4.08
N GLY A 283 -12.13 -3.96 3.68
CA GLY A 283 -10.92 -3.19 4.00
C GLY A 283 -10.91 -1.76 3.43
N GLN A 284 -11.52 -1.54 2.25
CA GLN A 284 -11.62 -0.19 1.68
C GLN A 284 -12.55 0.69 2.52
N TYR A 285 -13.73 0.17 2.87
CA TYR A 285 -14.67 0.86 3.74
C TYR A 285 -14.05 1.15 5.11
N CYS A 286 -13.32 0.19 5.66
CA CYS A 286 -12.57 0.37 6.89
C CYS A 286 -11.57 1.53 6.77
N GLN A 287 -10.76 1.56 5.70
CA GLN A 287 -9.77 2.62 5.47
C GLN A 287 -10.42 4.01 5.31
N GLU A 288 -11.51 4.10 4.55
CA GLU A 288 -12.26 5.34 4.37
C GLU A 288 -12.76 5.89 5.72
N LYS A 289 -13.39 5.04 6.55
CA LYS A 289 -13.86 5.44 7.88
C LYS A 289 -12.70 5.76 8.83
N CYS A 290 -11.62 4.98 8.80
CA CYS A 290 -10.42 5.25 9.58
C CYS A 290 -9.79 6.62 9.28
N SER A 291 -9.88 7.08 8.03
CA SER A 291 -9.34 8.38 7.62
C SER A 291 -10.07 9.58 8.24
N ASP A 292 -11.32 9.38 8.67
CA ASP A 292 -12.13 10.39 9.35
C ASP A 292 -11.86 10.46 10.88
N MET A 293 -11.09 9.52 11.44
CA MET A 293 -11.03 9.27 12.89
C MET A 293 -9.60 9.27 13.45
N LEU A 294 -9.49 9.63 14.72
CA LEU A 294 -8.27 9.49 15.49
C LEU A 294 -8.19 8.09 16.11
N LEU A 295 -7.33 7.25 15.54
CA LEU A 295 -7.18 5.85 15.96
C LEU A 295 -6.24 5.66 17.16
N SER A 296 -6.53 4.67 18.00
CA SER A 296 -5.80 4.34 19.23
C SER A 296 -4.29 4.20 19.07
N HIS A 297 -3.81 3.64 17.94
CA HIS A 297 -2.37 3.47 17.69
C HIS A 297 -1.61 4.79 17.52
N TYR A 298 -2.30 5.90 17.22
CA TYR A 298 -1.69 7.23 17.16
C TYR A 298 -1.70 7.96 18.51
N PHE A 299 -2.44 7.48 19.51
CA PHE A 299 -2.57 8.18 20.79
C PHE A 299 -1.21 8.42 21.44
N SER A 300 -0.31 7.44 21.36
CA SER A 300 1.02 7.57 21.95
C SER A 300 1.82 8.78 21.43
N ALA A 301 1.70 9.11 20.14
CA ALA A 301 2.38 10.25 19.54
C ALA A 301 1.86 11.58 20.10
N ILE A 302 0.55 11.66 20.38
CA ILE A 302 -0.13 12.84 20.91
C ILE A 302 0.14 12.98 22.41
N ILE A 303 -0.02 11.91 23.18
CA ILE A 303 0.14 11.95 24.63
C ILE A 303 1.60 12.24 25.02
N ASN A 304 2.56 11.65 24.30
CA ASN A 304 3.98 11.87 24.52
C ASN A 304 4.53 13.10 23.79
N SER A 305 3.71 13.85 23.05
CA SER A 305 4.15 15.06 22.39
C SER A 305 4.58 16.11 23.43
N LYS A 306 5.56 16.94 23.06
CA LYS A 306 6.01 18.08 23.88
C LYS A 306 5.08 19.30 23.77
N GLY A 307 3.85 19.11 23.32
CA GLY A 307 2.82 20.15 23.22
C GLY A 307 2.32 20.43 21.80
N PRO A 308 1.45 21.45 21.66
CA PRO A 308 0.73 21.76 20.42
C PRO A 308 1.62 22.05 19.20
N LYS A 309 2.83 22.59 19.42
CA LYS A 309 3.82 22.87 18.35
C LYS A 309 4.17 21.66 17.47
N PHE A 310 3.97 20.44 17.97
CA PHE A 310 4.25 19.21 17.23
C PHE A 310 3.02 18.60 16.54
N TYR A 311 1.82 19.17 16.75
CA TYR A 311 0.58 18.57 16.27
C TYR A 311 0.49 18.56 14.74
N ALA A 312 1.01 19.58 14.03
CA ALA A 312 1.04 19.56 12.56
C ALA A 312 1.85 18.37 12.01
N LYS A 313 2.98 18.03 12.66
CA LYS A 313 3.79 16.87 12.29
C LYS A 313 3.05 15.56 12.57
N ILE A 314 2.39 15.45 13.72
CA ILE A 314 1.63 14.25 14.09
C ILE A 314 0.43 14.09 13.14
N LEU A 315 -0.26 15.18 12.80
CA LEU A 315 -1.37 15.17 11.84
C LEU A 315 -0.95 14.65 10.47
N LEU A 316 0.25 15.03 10.02
CA LEU A 316 0.85 14.51 8.80
C LEU A 316 0.92 12.98 8.84
N GLU A 317 1.37 12.42 9.98
CA GLU A 317 1.48 10.99 10.19
C GLU A 317 0.10 10.32 10.22
N VAL A 318 -0.84 10.87 10.98
CA VAL A 318 -2.21 10.37 11.17
C VAL A 318 -2.99 10.29 9.85
N MET A 319 -3.02 11.38 9.08
CA MET A 319 -3.92 11.52 7.92
C MET A 319 -3.27 11.13 6.58
N TYR A 320 -1.95 11.28 6.41
CA TYR A 320 -1.34 11.21 5.07
C TYR A 320 -0.26 10.15 4.91
N THR A 321 0.27 9.56 5.98
CA THR A 321 1.33 8.54 5.86
C THR A 321 0.83 7.10 5.92
N GLN A 322 -0.47 6.88 6.11
CA GLN A 322 -1.08 5.54 6.20
C GLN A 322 -0.71 4.62 5.02
N ALA A 323 -0.67 5.17 3.80
CA ALA A 323 -0.32 4.41 2.58
C ALA A 323 1.16 3.97 2.49
N GLN A 324 2.08 4.62 3.22
CA GLN A 324 3.52 4.32 3.13
C GLN A 324 4.01 3.31 4.19
N LEU A 325 3.21 3.01 5.20
CA LEU A 325 3.60 2.14 6.31
C LEU A 325 3.62 0.65 5.93
N GLY A 326 2.91 0.22 4.88
CA GLY A 326 2.74 -1.19 4.54
C GLY A 326 4.00 -1.97 4.14
N ASN A 327 5.10 -1.29 3.78
CA ASN A 327 6.26 -1.93 3.13
C ASN A 327 7.53 -2.03 3.97
N ASN A 328 7.52 -1.61 5.24
CA ASN A 328 8.72 -1.70 6.08
C ASN A 328 8.90 -3.13 6.67
N ALA A 329 10.15 -3.49 6.96
CA ALA A 329 10.51 -4.83 7.45
C ALA A 329 9.82 -5.19 8.78
N LYS A 330 9.58 -4.20 9.65
CA LYS A 330 8.90 -4.40 10.94
C LYS A 330 7.45 -4.85 10.75
N ASN A 331 6.71 -4.20 9.85
CA ASN A 331 5.31 -4.52 9.58
C ASN A 331 5.15 -5.84 8.85
N LYS A 332 6.07 -6.17 7.92
CA LYS A 332 6.13 -7.50 7.31
C LYS A 332 6.37 -8.60 8.34
N HIS A 333 7.33 -8.38 9.24
CA HIS A 333 7.62 -9.33 10.32
C HIS A 333 6.43 -9.51 11.26
N GLN A 334 5.80 -8.41 11.70
CA GLN A 334 4.61 -8.43 12.54
C GLN A 334 3.52 -9.32 11.93
N ARG A 335 3.12 -9.07 10.66
CA ARG A 335 2.05 -9.83 9.98
C ARG A 335 2.35 -11.32 9.86
N VAL A 336 3.58 -11.69 9.55
CA VAL A 336 3.98 -13.10 9.42
C VAL A 336 3.92 -13.80 10.77
N GLN A 337 4.43 -13.16 11.81
CA GLN A 337 4.52 -13.75 13.14
C GLN A 337 3.19 -13.76 13.90
N GLU A 338 2.30 -12.80 13.64
CA GLU A 338 0.96 -12.75 14.25
C GLU A 338 0.14 -14.01 13.99
N VAL A 339 0.28 -14.63 12.81
CA VAL A 339 -0.44 -15.87 12.47
C VAL A 339 -0.04 -17.02 13.40
N GLU A 340 1.26 -17.21 13.58
CA GLU A 340 1.83 -18.26 14.43
C GLU A 340 1.59 -17.97 15.93
N ALA A 341 1.73 -16.71 16.34
CA ALA A 341 1.44 -16.27 17.69
C ALA A 341 -0.04 -16.47 18.05
N LEU A 342 -0.96 -16.16 17.13
CA LEU A 342 -2.39 -16.38 17.32
C LEU A 342 -2.70 -17.88 17.42
N ALA A 343 -2.16 -18.71 16.54
CA ALA A 343 -2.34 -20.16 16.61
C ALA A 343 -1.84 -20.74 17.95
N THR A 344 -0.69 -20.26 18.42
CA THR A 344 -0.13 -20.66 19.71
C THR A 344 -1.00 -20.19 20.88
N PHE A 345 -1.48 -18.95 20.84
CA PHE A 345 -2.38 -18.42 21.86
C PHE A 345 -3.67 -19.22 21.93
N SER A 346 -4.33 -19.46 20.78
CA SER A 346 -5.57 -20.24 20.71
C SER A 346 -5.41 -21.65 21.24
N ARG A 347 -4.26 -22.31 20.99
CA ARG A 347 -3.98 -23.67 21.49
C ARG A 347 -3.77 -23.71 23.01
N LEU A 348 -3.06 -22.74 23.56
CA LEU A 348 -2.62 -22.76 24.97
C LEU A 348 -3.61 -22.05 25.91
N TYR A 349 -4.38 -21.10 25.39
CA TYR A 349 -5.29 -20.25 26.13
C TYR A 349 -6.71 -20.34 25.55
N ALA A 350 -7.23 -21.57 25.42
CA ALA A 350 -8.55 -21.86 24.86
C ALA A 350 -9.72 -21.60 25.84
N LYS A 351 -9.67 -20.53 26.65
CA LYS A 351 -10.68 -20.28 27.69
C LYS A 351 -11.94 -19.58 27.16
N TYR A 352 -11.77 -18.70 26.19
CA TYR A 352 -12.85 -17.90 25.60
C TYR A 352 -12.78 -17.94 24.06
N PRO A 353 -13.90 -17.74 23.36
CA PRO A 353 -13.88 -17.61 21.90
C PRO A 353 -13.03 -16.42 21.46
N ILE A 354 -12.36 -16.56 20.31
CA ILE A 354 -11.56 -15.50 19.70
C ILE A 354 -12.26 -15.06 18.41
N ASP A 355 -12.75 -13.83 18.39
CA ASP A 355 -13.51 -13.28 17.26
C ASP A 355 -12.79 -12.12 16.59
N GLU A 356 -13.02 -11.95 15.29
CA GLU A 356 -12.47 -10.84 14.53
C GLU A 356 -13.11 -9.50 14.91
N CYS A 357 -12.28 -8.44 14.90
CA CYS A 357 -12.70 -7.07 15.16
C CYS A 357 -12.74 -6.26 13.87
N GLY A 358 -13.66 -5.31 13.83
CA GLY A 358 -13.68 -4.25 12.83
C GLY A 358 -13.21 -2.93 13.43
N LEU A 359 -13.45 -1.85 12.71
CA LEU A 359 -13.33 -0.50 13.24
C LEU A 359 -14.39 -0.27 14.33
N VAL A 360 -13.93 -0.05 15.55
CA VAL A 360 -14.78 0.28 16.70
C VAL A 360 -14.73 1.80 16.91
N ILE A 361 -15.89 2.42 17.03
CA ILE A 361 -16.04 3.87 17.28
C ILE A 361 -16.41 4.07 18.74
N ASP A 362 -15.78 5.06 19.38
CA ASP A 362 -16.04 5.37 20.78
C ASP A 362 -17.50 5.82 21.01
N GLU A 363 -18.05 5.40 22.14
CA GLU A 363 -19.43 5.70 22.51
C GLU A 363 -19.66 7.15 22.91
N GLU A 364 -18.65 7.84 23.43
CA GLU A 364 -18.76 9.22 23.90
C GLU A 364 -18.20 10.20 22.88
N LEU A 365 -17.00 9.91 22.37
CA LEU A 365 -16.20 10.78 21.51
C LEU A 365 -16.22 10.28 20.06
N PRO A 366 -17.11 10.78 19.18
CA PRO A 366 -17.39 10.19 17.86
C PRO A 366 -16.21 10.21 16.86
N TYR A 367 -15.15 10.93 17.20
CA TYR A 367 -13.91 11.03 16.44
C TYR A 367 -12.80 10.10 16.94
N LEU A 368 -12.97 9.42 18.07
CA LEU A 368 -12.05 8.40 18.53
C LEU A 368 -12.47 7.04 17.99
N GLY A 369 -11.49 6.26 17.55
CA GLY A 369 -11.70 4.90 17.09
C GLY A 369 -10.55 3.97 17.47
N ALA A 370 -10.79 2.67 17.32
CA ALA A 370 -9.81 1.63 17.54
C ALA A 370 -9.94 0.53 16.49
N LEU A 371 -8.83 -0.12 16.19
CA LEU A 371 -8.76 -1.35 15.40
C LEU A 371 -8.13 -2.45 16.27
N PRO A 372 -8.86 -3.00 17.26
CA PRO A 372 -8.34 -4.06 18.10
C PRO A 372 -7.94 -5.27 17.25
N PHE A 373 -6.95 -6.04 17.71
CA PHE A 373 -6.52 -7.23 16.97
C PHE A 373 -7.60 -8.32 16.97
N ARG A 374 -8.04 -8.80 18.14
CA ARG A 374 -9.15 -9.76 18.28
C ARG A 374 -9.94 -9.54 19.57
N TYR A 375 -11.23 -9.90 19.57
CA TYR A 375 -11.99 -10.10 20.79
C TYR A 375 -11.61 -11.44 21.41
N TYR A 376 -11.62 -11.52 22.74
CA TYR A 376 -11.38 -12.75 23.48
C TYR A 376 -12.46 -12.89 24.55
N GLY A 377 -13.58 -13.52 24.16
CA GLY A 377 -14.82 -13.49 24.93
C GLY A 377 -15.46 -12.10 24.98
N SER A 378 -16.38 -11.91 25.94
CA SER A 378 -17.18 -10.69 26.06
C SER A 378 -16.47 -9.56 26.82
N ASP A 379 -15.51 -9.86 27.69
CA ASP A 379 -14.91 -8.85 28.58
C ASP A 379 -13.47 -8.49 28.20
N HIS A 380 -12.87 -9.22 27.25
CA HIS A 380 -11.44 -9.11 26.97
C HIS A 380 -11.13 -8.88 25.50
N LEU A 381 -9.99 -8.21 25.28
CA LEU A 381 -9.31 -8.16 24.00
C LEU A 381 -8.11 -9.11 24.01
N LEU A 382 -7.65 -9.47 22.82
CA LEU A 382 -6.35 -10.08 22.58
C LEU A 382 -5.54 -9.11 21.70
N SER A 383 -4.37 -8.71 22.19
CA SER A 383 -3.41 -7.89 21.44
C SER A 383 -2.12 -8.69 21.25
N ILE A 384 -1.59 -8.78 20.03
CA ILE A 384 -0.33 -9.48 19.75
C ILE A 384 0.72 -8.47 19.28
N LYS A 385 1.92 -8.51 19.87
CA LYS A 385 3.06 -7.68 19.45
C LYS A 385 4.28 -8.58 19.19
N CYS A 386 4.83 -8.47 17.97
CA CYS A 386 5.96 -9.27 17.46
C CYS A 386 7.14 -8.34 17.14
N PRO A 387 7.89 -7.85 18.16
CA PRO A 387 8.96 -6.88 17.95
C PRO A 387 10.18 -7.49 17.22
N LEU A 388 10.37 -7.11 15.95
CA LEU A 388 11.48 -7.58 15.11
C LEU A 388 12.87 -7.53 15.79
N SER A 389 13.16 -6.47 16.56
CA SER A 389 14.46 -6.31 17.24
C SER A 389 14.71 -7.28 18.39
N ALA A 390 13.65 -7.92 18.89
CA ALA A 390 13.69 -8.88 19.98
C ALA A 390 13.34 -10.31 19.53
N TYR A 391 13.00 -10.51 18.26
CA TYR A 391 12.77 -11.84 17.69
C TYR A 391 13.97 -12.76 17.92
N LYS A 392 13.70 -14.01 18.33
CA LYS A 392 14.66 -15.05 18.71
C LYS A 392 15.56 -14.72 19.91
N LYS A 393 15.27 -13.66 20.67
CA LYS A 393 15.91 -13.40 21.98
C LYS A 393 15.05 -13.95 23.10
N SER A 394 15.65 -14.19 24.26
CA SER A 394 14.85 -14.49 25.45
C SER A 394 14.07 -13.26 25.94
N ILE A 395 12.95 -13.49 26.62
CA ILE A 395 12.15 -12.41 27.24
C ILE A 395 12.96 -11.59 28.26
N ALA A 396 13.96 -12.22 28.90
CA ALA A 396 14.85 -11.57 29.85
C ALA A 396 15.85 -10.62 29.17
N GLU A 397 16.40 -11.03 28.02
CA GLU A 397 17.37 -10.22 27.25
C GLU A 397 16.69 -9.15 26.39
N ALA A 398 15.42 -9.36 26.03
CA ALA A 398 14.66 -8.43 25.21
C ALA A 398 14.43 -7.10 25.92
N LYS A 399 15.12 -6.04 25.45
CA LYS A 399 14.90 -4.66 25.88
C LYS A 399 13.58 -4.12 25.33
N LEU A 400 12.48 -4.45 26.00
CA LEU A 400 11.13 -4.03 25.63
C LEU A 400 10.75 -2.74 26.38
N GLN A 401 10.52 -1.65 25.64
CA GLN A 401 10.11 -0.36 26.21
C GLN A 401 8.75 -0.38 26.93
N PHE A 402 7.98 -1.46 26.75
CA PHE A 402 6.73 -1.70 27.46
C PHE A 402 6.93 -1.87 28.97
N TRP A 403 8.11 -2.29 29.38
CA TRP A 403 8.46 -2.47 30.78
C TRP A 403 9.38 -1.35 31.26
N LYS A 404 9.25 -0.98 32.53
CA LYS A 404 10.22 -0.17 33.28
C LYS A 404 10.66 -0.94 34.51
N VAL A 405 11.88 -0.71 34.97
CA VAL A 405 12.39 -1.31 36.21
C VAL A 405 12.32 -0.22 37.27
N GLU A 406 11.51 -0.45 38.30
CA GLU A 406 11.38 0.43 39.47
C GLU A 406 11.68 -0.39 40.71
N SER A 407 12.68 0.03 41.49
CA SER A 407 13.12 -0.65 42.71
C SER A 407 13.41 -2.15 42.50
N GLY A 408 14.05 -2.51 41.37
CA GLY A 408 14.34 -3.90 41.01
C GLY A 408 13.17 -4.72 40.49
N LYS A 409 11.94 -4.17 40.50
CA LYS A 409 10.73 -4.84 40.00
C LYS A 409 10.35 -4.32 38.61
N LYS A 410 10.03 -5.26 37.70
CA LYS A 410 9.53 -4.95 36.35
C LYS A 410 8.07 -4.53 36.43
N THR A 411 7.76 -3.28 36.09
CA THR A 411 6.41 -2.71 36.08
C THR A 411 6.04 -2.17 34.70
N LEU A 412 4.74 -2.00 34.43
CA LEU A 412 4.25 -1.49 33.14
C LEU A 412 4.70 -0.04 32.93
N ASN A 413 5.32 0.24 31.80
CA ASN A 413 5.67 1.59 31.40
C ASN A 413 4.44 2.30 30.81
N LYS A 414 3.77 3.13 31.63
CA LYS A 414 2.59 3.91 31.22
C LYS A 414 2.84 4.94 30.12
N LYS A 415 4.11 5.25 29.80
CA LYS A 415 4.49 6.13 28.67
C LYS A 415 4.79 5.35 27.38
N SER A 416 4.82 4.02 27.44
CA SER A 416 5.12 3.20 26.27
C SER A 416 4.02 3.30 25.23
N THR A 417 4.41 3.19 23.96
CA THR A 417 3.46 3.21 22.83
C THR A 417 2.38 2.14 22.98
N TRP A 418 2.77 0.91 23.34
CA TRP A 418 1.81 -0.19 23.49
C TRP A 418 0.84 0.03 24.65
N TYR A 419 1.28 0.56 25.79
CA TYR A 419 0.36 0.84 26.90
C TYR A 419 -0.69 1.89 26.52
N LEU A 420 -0.27 2.98 25.87
CA LEU A 420 -1.18 4.05 25.46
C LEU A 420 -2.15 3.60 24.35
N GLU A 421 -1.68 2.79 23.41
CA GLU A 421 -2.51 2.13 22.38
C GLU A 421 -3.55 1.22 23.04
N ILE A 422 -3.13 0.32 23.94
CA ILE A 422 -4.00 -0.62 24.67
C ILE A 422 -5.04 0.12 25.52
N GLN A 423 -4.65 1.15 26.27
CA GLN A 423 -5.62 1.92 27.05
C GLN A 423 -6.63 2.62 26.15
N GLY A 424 -6.21 3.08 24.96
CA GLY A 424 -7.11 3.59 23.93
C GLY A 424 -8.09 2.54 23.43
N GLU A 425 -7.61 1.34 23.08
CA GLU A 425 -8.47 0.22 22.64
C GLU A 425 -9.48 -0.19 23.72
N LEU A 426 -9.04 -0.31 24.98
CA LEU A 426 -9.92 -0.68 26.10
C LEU A 426 -10.96 0.38 26.41
N HIS A 427 -10.62 1.66 26.27
CA HIS A 427 -11.58 2.76 26.42
C HIS A 427 -12.64 2.72 25.30
N VAL A 428 -12.20 2.67 24.05
CA VAL A 428 -13.08 2.71 22.87
C VAL A 428 -14.02 1.51 22.82
N THR A 429 -13.49 0.31 23.09
CA THR A 429 -14.28 -0.95 23.07
C THR A 429 -15.08 -1.21 24.34
N LYS A 430 -14.86 -0.40 25.39
CA LYS A 430 -15.39 -0.58 26.74
C LYS A 430 -15.10 -1.96 27.36
N ARG A 431 -14.09 -2.70 26.85
CA ARG A 431 -13.64 -3.98 27.44
C ARG A 431 -12.85 -3.75 28.72
N LYS A 432 -12.86 -4.75 29.62
CA LYS A 432 -12.26 -4.62 30.96
C LYS A 432 -10.75 -4.81 30.92
N THR A 433 -10.26 -5.73 30.10
CA THR A 433 -8.82 -6.06 30.03
C THR A 433 -8.40 -6.50 28.64
N THR A 434 -7.13 -6.39 28.30
CA THR A 434 -6.53 -7.09 27.15
C THR A 434 -5.52 -8.11 27.63
N PHE A 435 -5.45 -9.24 26.92
CA PHE A 435 -4.33 -10.17 27.00
C PHE A 435 -3.32 -9.76 25.93
N LEU A 436 -2.24 -9.13 26.35
CA LEU A 436 -1.14 -8.77 25.48
C LEU A 436 -0.17 -9.95 25.38
N MET A 437 -0.13 -10.59 24.21
CA MET A 437 0.91 -11.56 23.88
C MET A 437 2.10 -10.83 23.25
N ILE A 438 3.25 -10.92 23.91
CA ILE A 438 4.53 -10.47 23.37
C ILE A 438 5.23 -11.69 22.78
N TRP A 439 5.31 -11.75 21.46
CA TRP A 439 5.83 -12.88 20.71
C TRP A 439 7.25 -12.63 20.21
N LEU A 440 8.22 -13.41 20.67
CA LEU A 440 9.60 -13.38 20.19
C LEU A 440 9.98 -14.66 19.40
N GLY A 441 9.04 -15.59 19.21
CA GLY A 441 9.22 -16.87 18.53
C GLY A 441 8.57 -18.02 19.29
N GLU A 442 8.49 -19.19 18.66
CA GLU A 442 7.74 -20.36 19.14
C GLU A 442 8.01 -20.74 20.60
N SER A 443 9.28 -20.67 21.02
CA SER A 443 9.71 -21.01 22.39
C SER A 443 9.88 -19.80 23.32
N GLN A 444 9.67 -18.58 22.83
CA GLN A 444 9.95 -17.33 23.56
C GLN A 444 8.79 -16.36 23.41
N TYR A 445 7.83 -16.43 24.33
CA TYR A 445 6.73 -15.48 24.40
C TYR A 445 6.33 -15.20 25.86
N GLN A 446 5.60 -14.11 26.07
CA GLN A 446 5.01 -13.78 27.36
C GLN A 446 3.61 -13.23 27.15
N VAL A 447 2.64 -13.72 27.94
CA VAL A 447 1.30 -13.14 27.99
C VAL A 447 1.17 -12.27 29.23
N VAL A 448 0.67 -11.05 29.05
CA VAL A 448 0.50 -10.05 30.10
C VAL A 448 -0.94 -9.56 30.07
N GLN A 449 -1.63 -9.63 31.20
CA GLN A 449 -2.95 -9.03 31.31
C GLN A 449 -2.82 -7.54 31.66
N VAL A 450 -3.43 -6.68 30.85
CA VAL A 450 -3.48 -5.24 31.09
C VAL A 450 -4.93 -4.83 31.32
N LYS A 451 -5.21 -4.20 32.46
CA LYS A 451 -6.56 -3.73 32.82
C LYS A 451 -6.83 -2.34 32.27
N ARG A 452 -8.10 -2.05 31.97
CA ARG A 452 -8.57 -0.70 31.65
C ARG A 452 -8.35 0.21 32.86
N ASP A 453 -7.78 1.38 32.60
CA ASP A 453 -7.45 2.40 33.61
C ASP A 453 -8.16 3.71 33.20
N ASP A 454 -9.46 3.79 33.51
CA ASP A 454 -10.31 4.93 33.14
C ASP A 454 -9.80 6.23 33.76
N ALA A 455 -9.36 6.18 35.03
CA ALA A 455 -8.76 7.33 35.70
C ALA A 455 -7.50 7.84 35.00
N PHE A 456 -6.64 6.95 34.49
CA PHE A 456 -5.50 7.34 33.67
C PHE A 456 -5.92 7.91 32.32
N PHE A 457 -6.91 7.30 31.65
CA PHE A 457 -7.41 7.82 30.38
C PHE A 457 -7.94 9.26 30.55
N ASP A 458 -8.81 9.49 31.53
CA ASP A 458 -9.42 10.79 31.76
C ASP A 458 -8.39 11.85 32.17
N SER A 459 -7.50 11.51 33.10
CA SER A 459 -6.55 12.49 33.65
C SER A 459 -5.32 12.73 32.77
N LYS A 460 -4.91 11.78 31.92
CA LYS A 460 -3.66 11.86 31.15
C LYS A 460 -3.85 11.83 29.63
N MET A 461 -4.94 11.26 29.12
CA MET A 461 -5.14 11.06 27.69
C MET A 461 -6.20 11.99 27.10
N ARG A 462 -7.41 11.98 27.69
CA ARG A 462 -8.62 12.60 27.14
C ARG A 462 -8.40 14.04 26.68
N GLY A 463 -7.93 14.92 27.58
CA GLY A 463 -7.75 16.34 27.26
C GLY A 463 -6.83 16.60 26.07
N LYS A 464 -5.73 15.84 25.94
CA LYS A 464 -4.79 15.99 24.81
C LYS A 464 -5.36 15.45 23.50
N LEU A 465 -6.10 14.34 23.54
CA LEU A 465 -6.73 13.77 22.34
C LEU A 465 -7.84 14.69 21.81
N VAL A 466 -8.66 15.23 22.72
CA VAL A 466 -9.75 16.18 22.41
C VAL A 466 -9.17 17.46 21.81
N SER A 467 -8.15 18.06 22.44
CA SER A 467 -7.48 19.26 21.90
C SER A 467 -6.84 18.99 20.54
N PHE A 468 -6.09 17.90 20.38
CA PHE A 468 -5.51 17.55 19.08
C PHE A 468 -6.57 17.44 17.97
N PHE A 469 -7.68 16.78 18.27
CA PHE A 469 -8.76 16.61 17.30
C PHE A 469 -9.43 17.95 16.96
N ASN A 470 -9.93 18.67 17.95
CA ASN A 470 -10.69 19.91 17.75
C ASN A 470 -9.82 21.03 17.13
N ASP A 471 -8.60 21.19 17.62
CA ASP A 471 -7.78 22.35 17.30
C ASP A 471 -7.09 22.23 15.94
N VAL A 472 -6.85 20.98 15.48
CA VAL A 472 -6.03 20.68 14.29
C VAL A 472 -6.70 19.71 13.34
N MET A 473 -7.06 18.50 13.78
CA MET A 473 -7.54 17.45 12.87
C MET A 473 -8.89 17.79 12.24
N LEU A 474 -9.83 18.33 13.01
CA LEU A 474 -11.15 18.70 12.53
C LEU A 474 -11.09 19.78 11.45
N LYS A 475 -10.20 20.77 11.61
CA LYS A 475 -9.97 21.82 10.61
C LYS A 475 -9.43 21.25 9.30
N GLU A 476 -8.52 20.26 9.38
CA GLU A 476 -7.96 19.62 8.19
C GLU A 476 -8.95 18.67 7.51
N LEU A 477 -9.82 17.99 8.28
CA LEU A 477 -10.92 17.20 7.74
C LEU A 477 -11.96 18.08 7.03
N ALA A 478 -12.32 19.22 7.64
CA ALA A 478 -13.30 20.16 7.10
C ALA A 478 -12.77 20.94 5.88
N ASN A 479 -11.50 21.32 5.90
CA ASN A 479 -10.85 22.08 4.84
C ASN A 479 -9.34 21.78 4.77
N SER A 480 -9.02 20.72 4.04
CA SER A 480 -7.66 20.21 3.85
C SER A 480 -6.76 21.24 3.17
N ARG A 481 -5.77 21.77 3.89
CA ARG A 481 -4.71 22.60 3.31
C ARG A 481 -3.80 21.77 2.42
N LYS A 482 -3.53 20.52 2.81
CA LYS A 482 -2.64 19.66 2.06
C LYS A 482 -3.21 19.26 0.70
N ALA A 483 -4.53 19.03 0.61
CA ALA A 483 -5.20 18.80 -0.68
C ALA A 483 -5.13 20.02 -1.62
N ARG A 484 -5.00 21.23 -1.06
CA ARG A 484 -4.80 22.49 -1.79
C ARG A 484 -3.33 22.83 -2.07
N GLY A 485 -2.39 21.95 -1.71
CA GLY A 485 -0.96 22.19 -1.87
C GLY A 485 -0.35 23.20 -0.89
N MET A 486 -1.04 23.49 0.21
CA MET A 486 -0.57 24.40 1.27
C MET A 486 0.08 23.63 2.42
N GLU A 487 0.90 24.33 3.21
CA GLU A 487 1.44 23.79 4.46
C GLU A 487 0.33 23.61 5.52
N LEU A 488 0.47 22.60 6.38
CA LEU A 488 -0.45 22.39 7.49
C LEU A 488 -0.41 23.56 8.47
N ARG A 489 -1.56 23.85 9.09
CA ARG A 489 -1.70 24.88 10.13
C ARG A 489 -0.68 24.67 11.25
N GLN A 490 0.10 25.70 11.55
CA GLN A 490 1.12 25.67 12.59
C GLN A 490 0.56 26.27 13.87
N TYR A 491 1.09 25.83 15.02
CA TYR A 491 0.74 26.42 16.30
C TYR A 491 1.45 27.77 16.46
N ASP A 492 0.67 28.83 16.62
CA ASP A 492 1.15 30.16 16.98
C ASP A 492 1.14 30.31 18.51
N GLU A 493 2.30 30.60 19.08
CA GLU A 493 2.49 30.76 20.51
C GLU A 493 1.87 32.05 21.06
N ALA A 494 1.82 33.10 20.24
CA ALA A 494 1.31 34.41 20.66
C ALA A 494 -0.21 34.38 20.81
N THR A 495 -0.90 33.83 19.80
CA THR A 495 -2.36 33.72 19.80
C THR A 495 -2.87 32.45 20.48
N LYS A 496 -1.99 31.47 20.73
CA LYS A 496 -2.35 30.11 21.21
C LYS A 496 -3.34 29.40 20.28
N THR A 497 -3.25 29.66 18.98
CA THR A 497 -4.14 29.08 17.96
C THR A 497 -3.35 28.39 16.86
N PHE A 498 -4.04 27.58 16.04
CA PHE A 498 -3.48 26.96 14.84
C PHE A 498 -3.85 27.79 13.62
N LEU A 499 -2.83 28.39 12.98
CA LEU A 499 -2.95 29.31 11.84
C LEU A 499 -2.21 28.81 10.60
#